data_AF-A0A934S4Y5-F1
#
_entry.id   AF-A0A934S4Y5-F1
#
_cell.length_a   1.000
_cell.length_b   1.000
_cell.length_c   1.000
_cell.angle_alpha   90.00
_cell.angle_beta   90.00
_cell.angle_gamma   90.00
#
_symmetry.space_group_name_H-M   'P 1'
#
loop_
_entity.id
_entity.type
_entity.pdbx_description
1 polymer ?
#
loop_
_entity_poly.entity_id
_entity_poly.type
_entity_poly.pdbx_seq_one_letter_code
_entity_poly.pdbx_strand_id
1 'polypeptide(L)'
;MKSLTLLIFAAGSLQAAPHRLEILDRNWKLDGFAESLDLSGIAAIGNRSALVGTDELFSVQPARIDFAKHVVHAKPLMPLLDTYSGSAPELDIEAIAADPENHRYFVTGSHGVGKKKADVQPPRETVFEVPVDPESGEILRSQIRRSSLLPWFQNDDLFQDFVRAPLQQNGINIEGLAFRDGKLWFGMRGPNIDGTCHIIEISSESLFSGDKTEGKSHEIQLGDDYGVRELTAVRDGFLIIAGNSAAEASKKIPVTLTNQPDDTFHLYFWKPGQKAEKIGQLPHSSGKAEAMLVLDDTPSHCDLLVIFDSAPEGGPIAIRVHR
;
A
#
# COMPACT_ATOMS: atom_id res chain seq x y z
N MET A 1 26.51 19.50 -62.07
CA MET A 1 26.12 20.30 -60.89
C MET A 1 24.68 20.00 -60.52
N LYS A 2 24.44 19.27 -59.44
CA LYS A 2 23.25 19.33 -58.58
C LYS A 2 23.54 18.43 -57.37
N SER A 3 23.92 19.06 -56.27
CA SER A 3 24.21 18.43 -54.98
C SER A 3 22.88 18.02 -54.35
N LEU A 4 22.71 16.74 -54.03
CA LEU A 4 21.56 16.24 -53.28
C LEU A 4 21.97 16.21 -51.80
N THR A 5 21.62 17.26 -51.06
CA THR A 5 21.83 17.33 -49.61
C THR A 5 20.79 16.44 -48.93
N LEU A 6 21.24 15.31 -48.39
CA LEU A 6 20.44 14.42 -47.56
C LEU A 6 20.26 15.08 -46.18
N LEU A 7 19.07 15.64 -45.90
CA LEU A 7 18.70 16.04 -44.54
C LEU A 7 18.43 14.77 -43.73
N ILE A 8 19.35 14.43 -42.82
CA ILE A 8 19.12 13.46 -41.76
C ILE A 8 18.29 14.17 -40.69
N PHE A 9 17.00 13.85 -40.59
CA PHE A 9 16.22 14.20 -39.40
C PHE A 9 16.74 13.35 -38.24
N ALA A 10 17.47 13.98 -37.33
CA ALA A 10 17.68 13.42 -36.01
C ALA A 10 16.30 13.30 -35.35
N ALA A 11 15.85 12.05 -35.15
CA ALA A 11 14.73 11.77 -34.26
C ALA A 11 15.17 12.16 -32.85
N GLY A 12 14.90 13.42 -32.48
CA GLY A 12 14.96 13.84 -31.09
C GLY A 12 14.03 12.93 -30.31
N SER A 13 14.57 12.23 -29.32
CA SER A 13 13.78 11.52 -28.33
C SER A 13 12.79 12.52 -27.75
N LEU A 14 11.50 12.36 -28.07
CA LEU A 14 10.42 13.03 -27.34
C LEU A 14 10.57 12.57 -25.89
N GLN A 15 11.10 13.44 -25.05
CA GLN A 15 11.07 13.27 -23.62
C GLN A 15 9.59 13.19 -23.24
N ALA A 16 9.17 12.06 -22.65
CA ALA A 16 7.80 11.91 -22.18
C ALA A 16 7.46 13.12 -21.30
N ALA A 17 6.26 13.67 -21.48
CA ALA A 17 5.81 14.75 -20.61
C ALA A 17 5.84 14.22 -19.16
N PRO A 18 6.29 15.04 -18.18
CA PRO A 18 6.28 14.61 -16.79
C PRO A 18 4.83 14.31 -16.38
N HIS A 19 4.68 13.29 -15.53
CA HIS A 19 3.37 12.96 -14.97
C HIS A 19 2.75 14.20 -14.30
N ARG A 20 1.45 14.42 -14.49
CA ARG A 20 0.74 15.55 -13.88
C ARG A 20 -0.42 15.06 -13.02
N LEU A 21 -0.53 15.59 -11.81
CA LEU A 21 -1.65 15.35 -10.90
C LEU A 21 -2.79 16.34 -11.14
N GLU A 22 -4.03 15.84 -11.19
CA GLU A 22 -5.28 16.59 -11.25
C GLU A 22 -6.26 16.06 -10.20
N ILE A 23 -6.95 16.92 -9.47
CA ILE A 23 -8.05 16.52 -8.59
C ILE A 23 -9.32 16.46 -9.43
N LEU A 24 -10.04 15.35 -9.34
CA LEU A 24 -11.29 15.17 -10.08
C LEU A 24 -12.47 15.66 -9.23
N ASP A 25 -13.38 16.40 -9.84
CA ASP A 25 -14.66 16.78 -9.23
C ASP A 25 -15.63 15.58 -9.23
N ARG A 26 -15.30 14.55 -8.46
CA ARG A 26 -16.08 13.35 -8.24
C ARG A 26 -16.21 13.10 -6.74
N ASN A 27 -17.40 13.35 -6.21
CA ASN A 27 -17.70 13.15 -4.79
C ASN A 27 -17.91 11.67 -4.49
N TRP A 28 -16.83 10.98 -4.13
CA TRP A 28 -16.89 9.60 -3.66
C TRP A 28 -17.31 9.53 -2.19
N LYS A 29 -17.86 8.37 -1.80
CA LYS A 29 -18.19 8.06 -0.40
C LYS A 29 -17.85 6.61 -0.05
N LEU A 30 -17.42 6.38 1.18
CA LEU A 30 -17.30 5.06 1.78
C LEU A 30 -18.39 4.91 2.83
N ASP A 31 -19.33 3.99 2.61
CA ASP A 31 -20.57 3.89 3.37
C ASP A 31 -20.65 2.57 4.14
N GLY A 32 -20.92 2.64 5.45
CA GLY A 32 -21.19 1.47 6.29
C GLY A 32 -19.97 0.73 6.87
N PHE A 33 -18.78 1.34 6.86
CA PHE A 33 -17.58 0.77 7.48
C PHE A 33 -17.60 0.94 9.01
N ALA A 34 -17.19 -0.09 9.74
CA ALA A 34 -17.25 -0.16 11.20
C ALA A 34 -16.26 0.80 11.88
N GLU A 35 -15.01 0.83 11.41
CA GLU A 35 -13.98 1.79 11.85
C GLU A 35 -13.74 2.80 10.72
N SER A 36 -14.78 3.61 10.43
CA SER A 36 -14.77 4.54 9.30
C SER A 36 -13.73 5.66 9.39
N LEU A 37 -13.09 5.82 10.56
CA LEU A 37 -11.99 6.75 10.78
C LEU A 37 -10.63 6.09 10.57
N ASP A 38 -10.54 4.76 10.52
CA ASP A 38 -9.26 4.06 10.66
C ASP A 38 -8.99 3.16 9.43
N LEU A 39 -9.39 3.66 8.26
CA LEU A 39 -9.30 2.93 6.99
C LEU A 39 -7.89 3.05 6.40
N SER A 40 -7.21 1.92 6.29
CA SER A 40 -5.78 1.83 5.97
C SER A 40 -5.47 0.98 4.73
N GLY A 41 -6.42 0.21 4.20
CA GLY A 41 -6.18 -0.61 3.00
C GLY A 41 -7.42 -0.80 2.14
N ILE A 42 -7.26 -0.75 0.82
CA ILE A 42 -8.32 -1.07 -0.14
C ILE A 42 -7.76 -1.76 -1.39
N ALA A 43 -8.46 -2.78 -1.89
CA ALA A 43 -8.22 -3.29 -3.24
C ALA A 43 -9.53 -3.76 -3.87
N ALA A 44 -9.55 -3.88 -5.20
CA ALA A 44 -10.71 -4.36 -5.94
C ALA A 44 -10.39 -5.53 -6.86
N ILE A 45 -11.37 -6.42 -7.00
CA ILE A 45 -11.40 -7.44 -8.05
C ILE A 45 -12.54 -7.07 -9.01
N GLY A 46 -12.16 -6.79 -10.26
CA GLY A 46 -13.08 -6.29 -11.27
C GLY A 46 -13.63 -4.91 -10.90
N ASN A 47 -14.84 -4.61 -11.38
CA ASN A 47 -15.47 -3.29 -11.24
C ASN A 47 -16.65 -3.28 -10.23
N ARG A 48 -16.72 -4.26 -9.34
CA ARG A 48 -17.88 -4.41 -8.43
C ARG A 48 -17.52 -4.78 -7.01
N SER A 49 -16.42 -5.50 -6.80
CA SER A 49 -16.07 -6.05 -5.49
C SER A 49 -14.78 -5.40 -5.00
N ALA A 50 -14.80 -4.96 -3.75
CA ALA A 50 -13.63 -4.47 -3.05
C ALA A 50 -13.46 -5.17 -1.71
N LEU A 51 -12.28 -5.07 -1.14
CA LEU A 51 -11.97 -5.43 0.22
C LEU A 51 -11.32 -4.23 0.89
N VAL A 52 -11.80 -3.88 2.09
CA VAL A 52 -11.28 -2.76 2.88
C VAL A 52 -10.78 -3.28 4.24
N GLY A 53 -9.63 -2.77 4.66
CA GLY A 53 -8.97 -3.07 5.93
C GLY A 53 -8.89 -1.84 6.82
N THR A 54 -8.72 -2.09 8.11
CA THR A 54 -8.57 -1.06 9.15
C THR A 54 -7.48 -1.49 10.13
N ASP A 55 -6.76 -0.54 10.72
CA ASP A 55 -5.69 -0.85 11.68
C ASP A 55 -6.24 -1.31 13.06
N GLU A 56 -7.46 -0.90 13.43
CA GLU A 56 -8.11 -1.22 14.72
C GLU A 56 -8.79 -2.62 14.79
N LEU A 57 -8.94 -3.34 13.67
CA LEU A 57 -9.70 -4.61 13.63
C LEU A 57 -8.86 -5.85 13.32
N PHE A 58 -9.41 -7.02 13.68
CA PHE A 58 -8.92 -8.34 13.22
C PHE A 58 -9.71 -8.89 12.02
N SER A 59 -10.52 -8.02 11.41
CA SER A 59 -11.47 -8.34 10.36
C SER A 59 -11.28 -7.40 9.20
N VAL A 60 -11.65 -7.85 8.01
CA VAL A 60 -11.80 -7.00 6.82
C VAL A 60 -13.27 -6.79 6.53
N GLN A 61 -13.60 -5.76 5.76
CA GLN A 61 -14.95 -5.57 5.22
C GLN A 61 -14.93 -5.74 3.70
N PRO A 62 -15.56 -6.80 3.17
CA PRO A 62 -15.90 -6.84 1.76
C PRO A 62 -16.78 -5.64 1.42
N ALA A 63 -16.75 -5.18 0.19
CA ALA A 63 -17.53 -4.02 -0.22
C ALA A 63 -17.99 -4.14 -1.68
N ARG A 64 -19.06 -3.42 -2.02
CA ARG A 64 -19.55 -3.26 -3.38
C ARG A 64 -19.24 -1.85 -3.88
N ILE A 65 -18.59 -1.75 -5.05
CA ILE A 65 -18.36 -0.48 -5.73
C ILE A 65 -19.58 -0.15 -6.60
N ASP A 66 -20.10 1.07 -6.45
CA ASP A 66 -21.14 1.68 -7.27
C ASP A 66 -20.56 2.88 -8.02
N PHE A 67 -19.94 2.61 -9.17
CA PHE A 67 -19.30 3.65 -9.99
C PHE A 67 -20.28 4.73 -10.48
N ALA A 68 -21.55 4.39 -10.69
CA ALA A 68 -22.55 5.36 -11.13
C ALA A 68 -22.90 6.38 -10.03
N LYS A 69 -22.83 5.95 -8.77
CA LYS A 69 -23.08 6.80 -7.60
C LYS A 69 -21.82 7.32 -6.92
N HIS A 70 -20.65 6.83 -7.34
CA HIS A 70 -19.36 7.04 -6.67
C HIS A 70 -19.41 6.61 -5.19
N VAL A 71 -19.94 5.42 -4.90
CA VAL A 71 -20.01 4.93 -3.52
C VAL A 71 -19.38 3.54 -3.41
N VAL A 72 -18.58 3.33 -2.37
CA VAL A 72 -18.13 2.01 -1.94
C VAL A 72 -18.95 1.62 -0.72
N HIS A 73 -19.85 0.65 -0.87
CA HIS A 73 -20.73 0.20 0.20
C HIS A 73 -20.15 -1.01 0.90
N ALA A 74 -19.94 -0.90 2.20
CA ALA A 74 -19.49 -2.01 3.03
C ALA A 74 -20.53 -3.14 3.06
N LYS A 75 -20.02 -4.36 3.10
CA LYS A 75 -20.74 -5.58 3.50
C LYS A 75 -20.39 -5.90 4.97
N PRO A 76 -21.07 -6.88 5.59
CA PRO A 76 -20.77 -7.29 6.96
C PRO A 76 -19.30 -7.64 7.17
N LEU A 77 -18.83 -7.37 8.39
CA LEU A 77 -17.46 -7.67 8.83
C LEU A 77 -17.11 -9.15 8.65
N MET A 78 -15.86 -9.36 8.26
CA MET A 78 -15.31 -10.66 7.96
C MET A 78 -14.03 -10.90 8.76
N PRO A 79 -14.10 -11.65 9.87
CA PRO A 79 -12.90 -12.06 10.60
C PRO A 79 -11.92 -12.83 9.72
N LEU A 80 -10.63 -12.47 9.79
CA LEU A 80 -9.54 -13.24 9.19
C LEU A 80 -9.01 -14.35 10.12
N LEU A 81 -9.38 -14.26 11.41
CA LEU A 81 -9.06 -15.22 12.46
C LEU A 81 -10.37 -15.74 13.09
N ASP A 82 -10.48 -17.07 13.27
CA ASP A 82 -11.68 -17.70 13.85
C ASP A 82 -11.83 -17.40 15.36
N THR A 83 -10.72 -17.35 16.08
CA THR A 83 -10.63 -16.97 17.50
C THR A 83 -9.20 -16.52 17.83
N TYR A 84 -9.07 -15.48 18.64
CA TYR A 84 -7.82 -15.21 19.36
C TYR A 84 -8.10 -15.31 20.85
N SER A 85 -7.39 -16.18 21.56
CA SER A 85 -7.49 -16.30 23.02
C SER A 85 -6.68 -15.18 23.67
N GLY A 86 -7.29 -14.00 23.82
CA GLY A 86 -6.70 -12.79 24.44
C GLY A 86 -7.67 -11.60 24.38
N SER A 87 -7.33 -10.47 24.99
CA SER A 87 -8.00 -9.19 24.67
C SER A 87 -7.91 -8.99 23.16
N ALA A 88 -9.04 -8.79 22.48
CA ALA A 88 -9.14 -8.79 21.01
C ALA A 88 -7.95 -8.08 20.36
N PRO A 89 -6.98 -8.81 19.76
CA PRO A 89 -5.85 -8.16 19.15
C PRO A 89 -6.32 -7.55 17.84
N GLU A 90 -5.94 -6.31 17.62
CA GLU A 90 -5.99 -5.71 16.28
C GLU A 90 -4.95 -6.42 15.38
N LEU A 91 -5.28 -6.58 14.09
CA LEU A 91 -4.30 -7.06 13.12
C LEU A 91 -3.38 -5.95 12.64
N ASP A 92 -3.73 -4.67 12.90
CA ASP A 92 -2.99 -3.52 12.38
C ASP A 92 -2.89 -3.68 10.87
N ILE A 93 -4.04 -3.90 10.20
CA ILE A 93 -4.08 -4.09 8.74
C ILE A 93 -3.61 -2.79 8.14
N GLU A 94 -2.53 -2.82 7.36
CA GLU A 94 -1.96 -1.60 6.78
C GLU A 94 -2.09 -1.55 5.26
N ALA A 95 -2.31 -2.69 4.60
CA ALA A 95 -2.43 -2.71 3.15
C ALA A 95 -3.16 -3.94 2.61
N ILE A 96 -3.79 -3.77 1.45
CA ILE A 96 -4.50 -4.82 0.71
C ILE A 96 -4.11 -4.77 -0.77
N ALA A 97 -3.79 -5.92 -1.35
CA ALA A 97 -3.66 -6.09 -2.80
C ALA A 97 -4.70 -7.08 -3.34
N ALA A 98 -4.94 -7.02 -4.66
CA ALA A 98 -5.80 -7.96 -5.37
C ALA A 98 -5.03 -8.70 -6.46
N ASP A 99 -5.34 -9.98 -6.63
CA ASP A 99 -5.04 -10.79 -7.80
C ASP A 99 -6.36 -11.13 -8.48
N PRO A 100 -6.82 -10.28 -9.43
CA PRO A 100 -8.12 -10.45 -10.07
C PRO A 100 -8.22 -11.72 -10.91
N GLU A 101 -7.10 -12.20 -11.46
CA GLU A 101 -7.06 -13.39 -12.32
C GLU A 101 -7.33 -14.67 -11.52
N ASN A 102 -6.84 -14.73 -10.29
CA ASN A 102 -7.02 -15.89 -9.41
C ASN A 102 -8.08 -15.66 -8.31
N HIS A 103 -8.88 -14.59 -8.43
CA HIS A 103 -9.98 -14.29 -7.52
C HIS A 103 -9.58 -14.33 -6.04
N ARG A 104 -8.54 -13.58 -5.68
CA ARG A 104 -8.05 -13.52 -4.29
C ARG A 104 -7.50 -12.15 -3.94
N TYR A 105 -7.59 -11.83 -2.66
CA TYR A 105 -6.93 -10.68 -2.07
C TYR A 105 -5.72 -11.12 -1.24
N PHE A 106 -4.81 -10.19 -1.02
CA PHE A 106 -3.75 -10.31 -0.03
C PHE A 106 -3.89 -9.19 0.98
N VAL A 107 -3.76 -9.50 2.26
CA VAL A 107 -3.90 -8.55 3.37
C VAL A 107 -2.66 -8.67 4.23
N THR A 108 -2.04 -7.56 4.61
CA THR A 108 -0.87 -7.57 5.50
C THR A 108 -1.13 -6.73 6.73
N GLY A 109 -0.69 -7.24 7.89
CA GLY A 109 -0.46 -6.40 9.05
C GLY A 109 0.86 -5.62 8.94
N SER A 110 1.07 -4.67 9.84
CA SER A 110 2.24 -3.77 9.80
C SER A 110 3.60 -4.43 9.98
N HIS A 111 3.66 -5.63 10.59
CA HIS A 111 4.89 -6.28 11.07
C HIS A 111 5.72 -5.42 12.04
N GLY A 112 5.16 -4.31 12.53
CA GLY A 112 5.82 -3.36 13.39
C GLY A 112 5.67 -3.65 14.87
N VAL A 113 6.49 -2.93 15.65
CA VAL A 113 6.38 -2.91 17.11
C VAL A 113 5.48 -1.75 17.53
N GLY A 114 4.64 -1.97 18.55
CA GLY A 114 3.69 -0.98 19.04
C GLY A 114 4.36 0.36 19.42
N LYS A 115 3.95 1.44 18.73
CA LYS A 115 4.55 2.79 18.82
C LYS A 115 4.51 3.39 20.24
N LYS A 116 3.54 3.00 21.07
CA LYS A 116 3.35 3.53 22.44
C LYS A 116 4.06 2.70 23.52
N LYS A 117 4.05 1.37 23.37
CA LYS A 117 4.47 0.42 24.41
C LYS A 117 5.78 -0.30 24.11
N ALA A 118 6.28 -0.20 22.88
CA ALA A 118 7.41 -0.98 22.36
C ALA A 118 7.16 -2.50 22.46
N ASP A 119 5.90 -2.93 22.31
CA ASP A 119 5.49 -4.32 22.44
C ASP A 119 5.32 -5.01 21.09
N VAL A 120 5.69 -6.28 21.06
CA VAL A 120 5.52 -7.16 19.91
C VAL A 120 4.13 -7.77 19.98
N GLN A 121 3.39 -7.67 18.88
CA GLN A 121 2.05 -8.21 18.75
C GLN A 121 2.01 -9.21 17.59
N PRO A 122 2.14 -10.52 17.86
CA PRO A 122 2.24 -11.54 16.82
C PRO A 122 1.14 -11.48 15.74
N PRO A 123 -0.13 -11.12 16.04
CA PRO A 123 -1.15 -10.97 15.00
C PRO A 123 -0.79 -9.96 13.90
N ARG A 124 -0.06 -8.88 14.23
CA ARG A 124 0.37 -7.84 13.27
C ARG A 124 1.43 -8.32 12.28
N GLU A 125 2.07 -9.45 12.54
CA GLU A 125 3.13 -10.03 11.70
C GLU A 125 2.58 -11.08 10.73
N THR A 126 1.34 -10.88 10.27
CA THR A 126 0.65 -11.84 9.42
C THR A 126 0.38 -11.25 8.04
N VAL A 127 0.64 -12.05 7.02
CA VAL A 127 0.12 -11.85 5.66
C VAL A 127 -0.93 -12.92 5.39
N PHE A 128 -2.07 -12.52 4.87
CA PHE A 128 -3.18 -13.40 4.53
C PHE A 128 -3.32 -13.50 3.02
N GLU A 129 -3.54 -14.71 2.53
CA GLU A 129 -4.15 -14.95 1.22
C GLU A 129 -5.64 -15.21 1.46
N VAL A 130 -6.50 -14.43 0.81
CA VAL A 130 -7.95 -14.41 1.03
C VAL A 130 -8.66 -14.72 -0.29
N PRO A 131 -8.91 -16.01 -0.60
CA PRO A 131 -9.64 -16.41 -1.80
C PRO A 131 -11.10 -15.97 -1.74
N VAL A 132 -11.65 -15.60 -2.89
CA VAL A 132 -13.08 -15.29 -3.05
C VAL A 132 -13.71 -16.17 -4.12
N ASP A 133 -14.99 -16.45 -3.94
CA ASP A 133 -15.80 -17.11 -4.94
C ASP A 133 -15.95 -16.19 -6.18
N PRO A 134 -15.61 -16.63 -7.39
CA PRO A 134 -15.59 -15.78 -8.59
C PRO A 134 -16.98 -15.30 -9.02
N GLU A 135 -18.05 -16.02 -8.65
CA GLU A 135 -19.42 -15.69 -9.04
C GLU A 135 -20.07 -14.70 -8.06
N SER A 136 -19.98 -14.99 -6.77
CA SER A 136 -20.61 -14.20 -5.71
C SER A 136 -19.71 -13.08 -5.16
N GLY A 137 -18.39 -13.21 -5.30
CA GLY A 137 -17.40 -12.34 -4.67
C GLY A 137 -17.31 -12.52 -3.15
N GLU A 138 -17.90 -13.58 -2.60
CA GLU A 138 -17.86 -13.88 -1.17
C GLU A 138 -16.54 -14.56 -0.79
N ILE A 139 -16.01 -14.24 0.39
CA ILE A 139 -14.74 -14.80 0.86
C ILE A 139 -14.90 -16.27 1.25
N LEU A 140 -13.99 -17.10 0.75
CA LEU A 140 -13.91 -18.53 1.04
C LEU A 140 -13.12 -18.77 2.33
N ARG A 141 -13.78 -18.56 3.49
CA ARG A 141 -13.15 -18.64 4.84
C ARG A 141 -12.21 -19.82 5.05
N SER A 142 -12.67 -21.02 4.68
CA SER A 142 -11.92 -22.26 4.90
C SER A 142 -10.64 -22.38 4.05
N GLN A 143 -10.45 -21.48 3.09
CA GLN A 143 -9.30 -21.45 2.18
C GLN A 143 -8.32 -20.31 2.50
N ILE A 144 -8.60 -19.50 3.53
CA ILE A 144 -7.68 -18.43 3.94
C ILE A 144 -6.36 -19.06 4.40
N ARG A 145 -5.26 -18.64 3.80
CA ARG A 145 -3.89 -19.03 4.20
C ARG A 145 -3.20 -17.87 4.88
N ARG A 146 -2.21 -18.20 5.71
CA ARG A 146 -1.43 -17.24 6.49
C ARG A 146 0.05 -17.50 6.30
N SER A 147 0.82 -16.42 6.28
CA SER A 147 2.27 -16.44 6.32
C SER A 147 2.79 -15.20 7.04
N SER A 148 4.10 -14.97 7.04
CA SER A 148 4.75 -13.81 7.65
C SER A 148 6.01 -13.47 6.87
N LEU A 149 6.33 -12.17 6.77
CA LEU A 149 7.64 -11.73 6.28
C LEU A 149 8.70 -11.72 7.39
N LEU A 150 8.32 -11.90 8.66
CA LEU A 150 9.28 -11.86 9.77
C LEU A 150 10.49 -12.79 9.58
N PRO A 151 10.31 -14.08 9.20
CA PRO A 151 11.47 -14.96 8.99
C PRO A 151 12.40 -14.45 7.89
N TRP A 152 11.85 -13.80 6.84
CA TRP A 152 12.67 -13.21 5.79
C TRP A 152 13.47 -12.02 6.33
N PHE A 153 12.84 -11.09 7.06
CA PHE A 153 13.52 -9.96 7.69
C PHE A 153 14.63 -10.38 8.66
N GLN A 154 14.41 -11.44 9.43
CA GLN A 154 15.38 -11.94 10.42
C GLN A 154 16.63 -12.57 9.78
N ASN A 155 16.56 -12.97 8.51
CA ASN A 155 17.64 -13.64 7.80
C ASN A 155 18.25 -12.77 6.68
N ASP A 156 17.77 -11.54 6.51
CA ASP A 156 18.28 -10.60 5.53
C ASP A 156 19.32 -9.66 6.16
N ASP A 157 20.47 -9.51 5.50
CA ASP A 157 21.61 -8.76 6.02
C ASP A 157 21.27 -7.29 6.30
N LEU A 158 20.37 -6.70 5.52
CA LEU A 158 19.96 -5.31 5.66
C LEU A 158 18.88 -5.14 6.73
N PHE A 159 17.86 -6.01 6.74
CA PHE A 159 16.67 -5.79 7.57
C PHE A 159 16.78 -6.32 9.00
N GLN A 160 17.66 -7.27 9.27
CA GLN A 160 17.76 -7.94 10.58
C GLN A 160 17.94 -6.95 11.75
N ASP A 161 18.68 -5.85 11.53
CA ASP A 161 18.98 -4.86 12.57
C ASP A 161 17.77 -3.98 12.93
N PHE A 162 16.77 -3.91 12.05
CA PHE A 162 15.54 -3.14 12.26
C PHE A 162 14.41 -3.99 12.84
N VAL A 163 14.58 -5.32 12.86
CA VAL A 163 13.61 -6.24 13.45
C VAL A 163 13.48 -5.95 14.95
N ARG A 164 12.24 -5.73 15.40
CA ARG A 164 11.88 -5.35 16.78
C ARG A 164 12.31 -3.96 17.24
N ALA A 165 12.96 -3.15 16.41
CA ALA A 165 13.10 -1.74 16.70
C ALA A 165 11.71 -1.06 16.63
N PRO A 166 11.42 -0.06 17.49
CA PRO A 166 10.22 0.75 17.34
C PRO A 166 10.27 1.61 16.07
N LEU A 167 9.11 1.97 15.52
CA LEU A 167 9.04 2.78 14.30
C LEU A 167 9.68 4.17 14.46
N GLN A 168 9.58 4.79 15.64
CA GLN A 168 10.30 6.04 15.96
C GLN A 168 11.83 5.92 15.83
N GLN A 169 12.35 4.68 15.86
CA GLN A 169 13.76 4.33 15.80
C GLN A 169 14.04 3.46 14.56
N ASN A 170 13.32 3.72 13.47
CA ASN A 170 13.51 3.10 12.15
C ASN A 170 13.15 1.61 12.05
N GLY A 171 12.31 1.11 12.95
CA GLY A 171 11.88 -0.29 12.91
C GLY A 171 11.10 -0.69 11.66
N ILE A 172 11.06 -2.00 11.41
CA ILE A 172 10.24 -2.60 10.35
C ILE A 172 8.79 -2.13 10.49
N ASN A 173 8.23 -1.61 9.40
CA ASN A 173 6.82 -1.31 9.30
C ASN A 173 6.39 -1.30 7.82
N ILE A 174 5.45 -2.17 7.48
CA ILE A 174 4.87 -2.33 6.15
C ILE A 174 3.59 -1.51 6.07
N GLU A 175 3.46 -0.64 5.08
CA GLU A 175 2.21 0.09 4.80
C GLU A 175 1.83 0.11 3.32
N GLY A 176 2.68 -0.41 2.42
CA GLY A 176 2.31 -0.62 1.02
C GLY A 176 2.16 -2.10 0.67
N LEU A 177 1.17 -2.45 -0.14
CA LEU A 177 1.06 -3.79 -0.71
C LEU A 177 0.47 -3.75 -2.13
N ALA A 178 1.23 -4.24 -3.10
CA ALA A 178 0.75 -4.47 -4.45
C ALA A 178 0.94 -5.93 -4.87
N PHE A 179 0.10 -6.39 -5.81
CA PHE A 179 0.30 -7.65 -6.51
C PHE A 179 0.53 -7.39 -8.00
N ARG A 180 1.56 -8.04 -8.56
CA ARG A 180 1.86 -7.97 -10.00
C ARG A 180 2.67 -9.19 -10.43
N ASP A 181 2.28 -9.82 -11.52
CA ASP A 181 3.02 -10.90 -12.19
C ASP A 181 3.40 -12.06 -11.24
N GLY A 182 2.46 -12.49 -10.39
CA GLY A 182 2.66 -13.59 -9.42
C GLY A 182 3.49 -13.21 -8.18
N LYS A 183 3.76 -11.92 -7.99
CA LYS A 183 4.59 -11.40 -6.91
C LYS A 183 3.84 -10.39 -6.07
N LEU A 184 4.10 -10.44 -4.76
CA LEU A 184 3.73 -9.42 -3.80
C LEU A 184 4.87 -8.42 -3.67
N TRP A 185 4.51 -7.15 -3.61
CA TRP A 185 5.42 -6.02 -3.48
C TRP A 185 5.05 -5.30 -2.19
N PHE A 186 5.90 -5.38 -1.18
CA PHE A 186 5.68 -4.79 0.14
C PHE A 186 6.41 -3.46 0.22
N GLY A 187 5.66 -2.37 0.34
CA GLY A 187 6.17 -1.04 0.56
C GLY A 187 6.50 -0.81 2.04
N MET A 188 7.74 -0.45 2.32
CA MET A 188 8.19 -0.20 3.70
C MET A 188 8.02 1.27 4.07
N ARG A 189 7.26 1.56 5.13
CA ARG A 189 7.30 2.87 5.80
C ARG A 189 8.64 3.05 6.50
N GLY A 190 9.08 2.01 7.20
CA GLY A 190 10.40 1.91 7.82
C GLY A 190 11.01 0.52 7.56
N PRO A 191 12.34 0.41 7.41
CA PRO A 191 13.35 1.46 7.63
C PRO A 191 13.51 2.43 6.45
N ASN A 192 13.95 3.65 6.76
CA ASN A 192 14.58 4.62 5.86
C ASN A 192 16.08 4.74 6.22
N ILE A 193 16.98 4.54 5.25
CA ILE A 193 18.43 4.57 5.45
C ILE A 193 19.01 5.66 4.54
N ASP A 194 19.43 6.79 5.13
CA ASP A 194 19.99 7.94 4.42
C ASP A 194 19.09 8.40 3.23
N GLY A 195 17.77 8.44 3.48
CA GLY A 195 16.75 8.82 2.51
C GLY A 195 16.34 7.73 1.52
N THR A 196 16.87 6.53 1.69
CA THR A 196 16.55 5.34 0.90
C THR A 196 15.50 4.50 1.62
N CYS A 197 14.38 4.24 0.95
CA CYS A 197 13.36 3.31 1.40
C CYS A 197 13.42 2.03 0.57
N HIS A 198 12.62 1.05 0.97
CA HIS A 198 12.63 -0.26 0.33
C HIS A 198 11.24 -0.69 -0.12
N ILE A 199 11.19 -1.35 -1.28
CA ILE A 199 10.07 -2.17 -1.71
C ILE A 199 10.56 -3.61 -1.82
N ILE A 200 9.89 -4.55 -1.17
CA ILE A 200 10.30 -5.95 -1.12
C ILE A 200 9.42 -6.76 -2.06
N GLU A 201 10.04 -7.35 -3.06
CA GLU A 201 9.42 -8.25 -4.02
C GLU A 201 9.50 -9.69 -3.51
N ILE A 202 8.37 -10.38 -3.37
CA ILE A 202 8.26 -11.75 -2.87
C ILE A 202 7.38 -12.56 -3.83
N SER A 203 7.78 -13.78 -4.18
CA SER A 203 6.88 -14.71 -4.89
C SER A 203 5.70 -15.07 -3.99
N SER A 204 4.46 -14.82 -4.45
CA SER A 204 3.27 -15.13 -3.64
C SER A 204 3.18 -16.62 -3.35
N GLU A 205 3.55 -17.47 -4.31
CA GLU A 205 3.59 -18.93 -4.12
C GLU A 205 4.58 -19.32 -3.02
N SER A 206 5.81 -18.78 -3.09
CA SER A 206 6.85 -19.08 -2.09
C SER A 206 6.43 -18.65 -0.69
N LEU A 207 5.81 -17.48 -0.56
CA LEU A 207 5.41 -16.92 0.74
C LEU A 207 4.44 -17.86 1.47
N PHE A 208 3.49 -18.46 0.77
CA PHE A 208 2.47 -19.30 1.41
C PHE A 208 2.80 -20.81 1.35
N SER A 209 3.86 -21.23 0.65
CA SER A 209 4.26 -22.64 0.52
C SER A 209 4.71 -23.27 1.84
N GLY A 210 5.26 -22.46 2.76
CA GLY A 210 5.94 -22.93 3.98
C GLY A 210 7.43 -23.25 3.77
N ASP A 211 7.92 -23.17 2.53
CA ASP A 211 9.34 -23.29 2.20
C ASP A 211 10.08 -21.95 2.45
N LYS A 212 11.37 -21.91 2.11
CA LYS A 212 12.16 -20.68 2.19
C LYS A 212 11.57 -19.62 1.26
N THR A 213 11.14 -18.50 1.83
CA THR A 213 10.66 -17.34 1.08
C THR A 213 11.76 -16.77 0.19
N GLU A 214 11.48 -16.68 -1.11
CA GLU A 214 12.36 -16.01 -2.08
C GLU A 214 11.95 -14.55 -2.19
N GLY A 215 12.87 -13.65 -1.83
CA GLY A 215 12.61 -12.22 -1.78
C GLY A 215 13.76 -11.38 -2.28
N LYS A 216 13.42 -10.20 -2.78
CA LYS A 216 14.37 -9.18 -3.25
C LYS A 216 13.96 -7.81 -2.73
N SER A 217 14.90 -7.13 -2.08
CA SER A 217 14.76 -5.72 -1.75
C SER A 217 15.09 -4.84 -2.96
N HIS A 218 14.27 -3.82 -3.19
CA HIS A 218 14.52 -2.75 -4.16
C HIS A 218 14.64 -1.43 -3.44
N GLU A 219 15.74 -0.73 -3.65
CA GLU A 219 15.99 0.61 -3.10
C GLU A 219 15.25 1.67 -3.90
N ILE A 220 14.64 2.62 -3.18
CA ILE A 220 14.00 3.80 -3.76
C ILE A 220 14.39 5.05 -2.96
N GLN A 221 14.84 6.09 -3.65
CA GLN A 221 15.16 7.36 -3.00
C GLN A 221 13.90 8.21 -2.86
N LEU A 222 13.39 8.36 -1.64
CA LEU A 222 12.24 9.23 -1.32
C LEU A 222 12.64 10.45 -0.47
N GLY A 223 13.79 10.41 0.21
CA GLY A 223 14.30 11.44 1.11
C GLY A 223 14.24 11.02 2.58
N ASP A 224 15.03 11.67 3.44
CA ASP A 224 15.38 11.21 4.80
C ASP A 224 14.18 10.95 5.72
N ASP A 225 13.08 11.67 5.52
CA ASP A 225 11.89 11.60 6.37
C ASP A 225 10.71 10.86 5.73
N TYR A 226 10.88 10.32 4.52
CA TYR A 226 9.79 9.70 3.78
C TYR A 226 9.86 8.18 3.79
N GLY A 227 8.72 7.52 3.93
CA GLY A 227 8.53 6.08 3.80
C GLY A 227 7.39 5.78 2.84
N VAL A 228 7.27 4.53 2.40
CA VAL A 228 6.13 4.09 1.58
C VAL A 228 4.92 3.91 2.48
N ARG A 229 3.88 4.73 2.26
CA ARG A 229 2.60 4.72 2.99
C ARG A 229 1.50 3.97 2.26
N GLU A 230 1.68 3.75 0.96
CA GLU A 230 0.80 2.95 0.11
C GLU A 230 1.54 2.63 -1.19
N LEU A 231 1.28 1.43 -1.74
CA LEU A 231 1.85 0.96 -2.99
C LEU A 231 0.78 0.28 -3.86
N THR A 232 0.51 0.86 -5.03
CA THR A 232 -0.48 0.32 -5.97
C THR A 232 0.18 -0.01 -7.31
N ALA A 233 -0.07 -1.22 -7.83
CA ALA A 233 0.35 -1.59 -9.18
C ALA A 233 -0.51 -0.88 -10.25
N VAL A 234 0.14 -0.37 -11.28
CA VAL A 234 -0.49 0.21 -12.47
C VAL A 234 0.16 -0.37 -13.73
N ARG A 235 -0.47 -0.19 -14.89
CA ARG A 235 -0.08 -0.74 -16.19
C ARG A 235 1.43 -0.73 -16.42
N ASP A 236 2.04 0.43 -16.21
CA ASP A 236 3.46 0.65 -16.51
C ASP A 236 4.38 0.61 -15.28
N GLY A 237 3.90 0.35 -14.06
CA GLY A 237 4.77 0.35 -12.90
C GLY A 237 4.00 0.33 -11.60
N PHE A 238 4.42 1.18 -10.66
CA PHE A 238 3.78 1.37 -9.38
C PHE A 238 3.58 2.86 -9.10
N LEU A 239 2.48 3.17 -8.42
CA LEU A 239 2.29 4.45 -7.76
C LEU A 239 2.55 4.27 -6.27
N ILE A 240 3.25 5.25 -5.69
CA ILE A 240 3.67 5.25 -4.29
C ILE A 240 3.12 6.51 -3.63
N ILE A 241 2.41 6.34 -2.52
CA ILE A 241 2.25 7.45 -1.57
C ILE A 241 3.46 7.43 -0.64
N ALA A 242 4.20 8.53 -0.61
CA ALA A 242 5.28 8.76 0.32
C ALA A 242 4.82 9.76 1.39
N GLY A 243 5.03 9.41 2.65
CA GLY A 243 4.72 10.23 3.83
C GLY A 243 5.71 9.94 4.94
N ASN A 244 5.47 10.40 6.16
CA ASN A 244 6.40 10.25 7.28
C ASN A 244 6.87 8.78 7.49
N SER A 245 8.19 8.55 7.49
CA SER A 245 8.83 7.22 7.65
C SER A 245 8.85 6.68 9.08
N ALA A 246 8.64 7.53 10.08
CA ALA A 246 8.70 7.17 11.49
C ALA A 246 7.36 7.46 12.18
N ALA A 247 7.33 7.39 13.51
CA ALA A 247 6.16 7.76 14.32
C ALA A 247 6.49 8.93 15.25
N GLU A 248 5.46 9.56 15.83
CA GLU A 248 5.66 10.56 16.87
C GLU A 248 6.33 9.98 18.13
N ALA A 249 7.11 10.81 18.81
CA ALA A 249 7.72 10.44 20.09
C ALA A 249 6.63 10.10 21.12
N SER A 250 6.90 9.07 21.94
CA SER A 250 6.01 8.63 23.01
C SER A 250 6.71 8.70 24.37
N LYS A 251 5.97 8.55 25.46
CA LYS A 251 6.56 8.53 26.82
C LYS A 251 7.64 7.44 26.96
N LYS A 252 7.46 6.29 26.31
CA LYS A 252 8.44 5.19 26.35
C LYS A 252 9.56 5.35 25.33
N ILE A 253 9.29 6.00 24.21
CA ILE A 253 10.24 6.22 23.11
C ILE A 253 10.28 7.73 22.83
N PRO A 254 11.04 8.51 23.64
CA PRO A 254 10.92 9.97 23.67
C PRO A 254 11.63 10.69 22.52
N VAL A 255 12.29 9.94 21.64
CA VAL A 255 12.99 10.46 20.47
C VAL A 255 12.40 9.80 19.23
N THR A 256 12.16 10.59 18.19
CA THR A 256 11.85 10.11 16.85
C THR A 256 12.92 10.56 15.87
N LEU A 257 13.20 9.72 14.88
CA LEU A 257 14.24 9.98 13.87
C LEU A 257 13.76 10.87 12.73
N THR A 258 12.45 11.15 12.63
CA THR A 258 11.91 12.09 11.65
C THR A 258 11.73 13.49 12.25
N ASN A 259 11.90 14.51 11.43
CA ASN A 259 11.51 15.88 11.76
C ASN A 259 10.24 16.35 11.03
N GLN A 260 9.63 15.50 10.20
CA GLN A 260 8.43 15.86 9.45
C GLN A 260 7.17 15.62 10.29
N PRO A 261 6.15 16.49 10.18
CA PRO A 261 4.81 16.15 10.62
C PRO A 261 4.21 15.02 9.76
N ASP A 262 3.27 14.28 10.34
CA ASP A 262 2.54 13.20 9.65
C ASP A 262 1.27 13.72 8.95
N ASP A 263 1.42 14.76 8.11
CA ASP A 263 0.32 15.49 7.45
C ASP A 263 0.55 15.80 5.96
N THR A 264 1.72 15.46 5.43
CA THR A 264 2.15 15.82 4.08
C THR A 264 2.53 14.58 3.29
N PHE A 265 1.81 14.35 2.19
CA PHE A 265 1.96 13.15 1.37
C PHE A 265 2.29 13.52 -0.08
N HIS A 266 3.18 12.75 -0.69
CA HIS A 266 3.62 12.95 -2.06
C HIS A 266 3.37 11.70 -2.88
N LEU A 267 2.93 11.89 -4.13
CA LEU A 267 2.74 10.82 -5.08
C LEU A 267 3.98 10.67 -5.95
N TYR A 268 4.45 9.43 -6.11
CA TYR A 268 5.55 9.06 -6.99
C TYR A 268 5.12 7.98 -7.98
N PHE A 269 5.72 8.00 -9.16
CA PHE A 269 5.71 6.87 -10.10
C PHE A 269 7.04 6.14 -10.04
N TRP A 270 7.01 4.82 -10.04
CA TRP A 270 8.21 4.01 -9.96
C TRP A 270 8.12 2.74 -10.81
N LYS A 271 9.28 2.34 -11.34
CA LYS A 271 9.51 1.07 -12.04
C LYS A 271 10.72 0.38 -11.40
N PRO A 272 10.68 -0.94 -11.17
CA PRO A 272 11.85 -1.68 -10.71
C PRO A 272 13.11 -1.38 -11.54
N GLY A 273 14.20 -1.04 -10.86
CA GLY A 273 15.47 -0.67 -11.50
C GLY A 273 15.53 0.77 -12.04
N GLN A 274 14.51 1.60 -11.81
CA GLN A 274 14.50 3.01 -12.18
C GLN A 274 14.39 3.91 -10.95
N LYS A 275 14.79 5.18 -11.11
CA LYS A 275 14.57 6.21 -10.09
C LYS A 275 13.07 6.51 -9.96
N ALA A 276 12.58 6.65 -8.73
CA ALA A 276 11.21 7.12 -8.48
C ALA A 276 11.05 8.58 -8.97
N GLU A 277 10.00 8.83 -9.74
CA GLU A 277 9.65 10.14 -10.29
C GLU A 277 8.58 10.78 -9.41
N LYS A 278 8.88 11.93 -8.79
CA LYS A 278 7.90 12.69 -8.01
C LYS A 278 6.86 13.31 -8.94
N ILE A 279 5.59 12.94 -8.76
CA ILE A 279 4.47 13.50 -9.52
C ILE A 279 4.03 14.82 -8.87
N GLY A 280 3.86 14.83 -7.55
CA GLY A 280 3.36 16.00 -6.84
C GLY A 280 2.97 15.73 -5.40
N GLN A 281 2.46 16.75 -4.73
CA GLN A 281 1.83 16.61 -3.41
C GLN A 281 0.38 16.20 -3.57
N LEU A 282 -0.08 15.26 -2.74
CA LEU A 282 -1.50 14.92 -2.66
C LEU A 282 -2.29 16.09 -2.04
N PRO A 283 -3.59 16.22 -2.38
CA PRO A 283 -4.45 17.21 -1.74
C PRO A 283 -4.46 17.02 -0.22
N HIS A 284 -4.49 18.14 0.50
CA HIS A 284 -4.65 18.12 1.95
C HIS A 284 -6.02 17.56 2.32
N SER A 285 -6.05 16.72 3.34
CA SER A 285 -7.24 16.13 3.95
C SER A 285 -7.14 16.27 5.47
N SER A 286 -8.24 16.06 6.19
CA SER A 286 -8.23 15.97 7.66
C SER A 286 -7.51 14.72 8.18
N GLY A 287 -7.16 13.80 7.29
CA GLY A 287 -6.55 12.53 7.58
C GLY A 287 -5.25 12.26 6.80
N LYS A 288 -4.66 11.09 7.03
CA LYS A 288 -3.40 10.63 6.46
C LYS A 288 -3.66 9.77 5.24
N ALA A 289 -3.00 10.06 4.12
CA ALA A 289 -3.22 9.27 2.90
C ALA A 289 -2.57 7.88 3.06
N GLU A 290 -3.39 6.83 3.17
CA GLU A 290 -2.92 5.47 3.51
C GLU A 290 -3.42 4.39 2.55
N ALA A 291 -4.40 4.68 1.69
CA ALA A 291 -4.81 3.69 0.68
C ALA A 291 -5.18 4.32 -0.66
N MET A 292 -4.96 3.55 -1.74
CA MET A 292 -5.34 3.92 -3.10
C MET A 292 -6.14 2.80 -3.76
N LEU A 293 -7.22 3.16 -4.45
CA LEU A 293 -7.95 2.27 -5.34
C LEU A 293 -7.83 2.76 -6.78
N VAL A 294 -7.36 1.92 -7.69
CA VAL A 294 -7.37 2.20 -9.14
C VAL A 294 -8.81 2.19 -9.67
N LEU A 295 -9.26 3.32 -10.19
CA LEU A 295 -10.58 3.49 -10.80
C LEU A 295 -10.54 3.28 -12.32
N ASP A 296 -9.46 3.76 -12.97
CA ASP A 296 -9.19 3.57 -14.40
C ASP A 296 -7.69 3.63 -14.65
N ASP A 297 -7.21 2.89 -15.65
CA ASP A 297 -5.78 2.78 -15.98
C ASP A 297 -5.57 2.64 -17.50
N THR A 298 -5.45 3.79 -18.16
CA THR A 298 -5.33 3.90 -19.62
C THR A 298 -3.93 4.34 -20.04
N PRO A 299 -3.52 4.17 -21.31
CA PRO A 299 -2.23 4.70 -21.77
C PRO A 299 -2.02 6.21 -21.56
N SER A 300 -3.10 6.99 -21.39
CA SER A 300 -3.04 8.45 -21.22
C SER A 300 -3.15 8.93 -19.78
N HIS A 301 -3.75 8.14 -18.89
CA HIS A 301 -3.98 8.54 -17.50
C HIS A 301 -4.31 7.36 -16.60
N CYS A 302 -4.18 7.57 -15.30
CA CYS A 302 -4.71 6.70 -14.26
C CYS A 302 -5.59 7.50 -13.30
N ASP A 303 -6.85 7.08 -13.12
CA ASP A 303 -7.76 7.63 -12.12
C ASP A 303 -7.66 6.79 -10.85
N LEU A 304 -7.54 7.45 -9.70
CA LEU A 304 -7.37 6.82 -8.39
C LEU A 304 -8.38 7.41 -7.42
N LEU A 305 -8.78 6.60 -6.44
CA LEU A 305 -9.44 7.04 -5.23
C LEU A 305 -8.43 6.95 -4.08
N VAL A 306 -8.07 8.07 -3.48
CA VAL A 306 -7.21 8.12 -2.29
C VAL A 306 -8.10 8.11 -1.05
N ILE A 307 -7.79 7.26 -0.08
CA ILE A 307 -8.48 7.15 1.21
C ILE A 307 -7.53 7.62 2.30
N PHE A 308 -8.10 8.26 3.32
CA PHE A 308 -7.39 8.89 4.39
C PHE A 308 -7.78 8.33 5.76
N ASP A 309 -6.81 7.76 6.47
CA ASP A 309 -6.92 7.43 7.88
C ASP A 309 -7.14 8.71 8.71
N SER A 310 -7.87 8.61 9.82
CA SER A 310 -8.38 9.68 10.67
C SER A 310 -9.36 10.66 10.01
N ALA A 311 -9.78 10.43 8.76
CA ALA A 311 -10.81 11.24 8.10
C ALA A 311 -12.21 10.57 8.19
N PRO A 312 -13.30 11.32 8.43
CA PRO A 312 -14.65 10.76 8.42
C PRO A 312 -14.96 10.01 7.13
N GLU A 313 -15.41 8.77 7.24
CA GLU A 313 -15.71 7.90 6.09
C GLU A 313 -14.50 7.75 5.14
N GLY A 314 -13.27 7.79 5.69
CA GLY A 314 -12.02 7.77 4.92
C GLY A 314 -11.75 9.00 4.05
N GLY A 315 -12.61 10.04 4.09
CA GLY A 315 -12.44 11.30 3.35
C GLY A 315 -11.98 11.16 1.89
N PRO A 316 -12.62 10.32 1.05
CA PRO A 316 -12.05 9.89 -0.21
C PRO A 316 -11.90 11.03 -1.22
N ILE A 317 -10.74 11.12 -1.87
CA ILE A 317 -10.48 12.10 -2.93
C ILE A 317 -10.12 11.39 -4.23
N ALA A 318 -10.87 11.68 -5.30
CA ALA A 318 -10.56 11.18 -6.63
C ALA A 318 -9.48 12.07 -7.29
N ILE A 319 -8.43 11.44 -7.80
CA ILE A 319 -7.36 12.12 -8.53
C ILE A 319 -7.10 11.45 -9.87
N ARG A 320 -6.47 12.18 -10.78
CA ARG A 320 -5.96 11.71 -12.06
C ARG A 320 -4.48 11.98 -12.17
N VAL A 321 -3.73 10.96 -12.57
CA VAL A 321 -2.33 11.07 -12.99
C VAL A 321 -2.28 10.99 -14.51
N HIS A 322 -1.93 12.09 -15.18
CA HIS A 322 -1.68 12.12 -16.63
C HIS A 322 -0.32 11.51 -16.96
N ARG A 323 -0.21 10.86 -18.12
CA ARG A 323 0.99 10.18 -18.64
C ARG A 323 1.45 10.78 -19.97
#